data_AF-A0AAN6DW99-F1
#
_entry.id   AF-A0AAN6DW99-F1
#
_cell.length_a   1.000
_cell.length_b   1.000
_cell.length_c   1.000
_cell.angle_alpha   90.00
_cell.angle_beta   90.00
_cell.angle_gamma   90.00
#
_symmetry.space_group_name_H-M   'P 1'
#
loop_
_entity.id
_entity.type
_entity.pdbx_description
1 polymer ?
#
loop_
_entity_poly.entity_id
_entity_poly.type
_entity_poly.pdbx_seq_one_letter_code
_entity_poly.pdbx_strand_id
1 'polypeptide(L)'
;MSASLTSLSPMRLRELKTGETITILYKENDTTEPRILCESMPKNIAVTFATKWKDEFPAINKIITANLQKSAGKKSGTITGGNVVIHRHIINWMLSYCEGKGIRPFANPSFKALTYLYYARTCATIIGCEYLVNNISKRMNSLTQGQIHSEDVRALYLMNPPDAVMQKLLVDHVAIRFWEKTLKAKGAYRTLREEIPDFNKAIDEILSAKKEERKKEIRAKRAPRARKVGKAVTSGAKEAKKTPMETKKTPKPEVNVEKVVTLQAKVVRRASHGRPAFAKLDLAGIGVSKEQFSGRK
;
A
#
# COMPACT_ATOMS: atom_id res chain seq x y z
N MET A 1 32.96 -9.23 11.81
CA MET A 1 31.92 -8.29 12.29
C MET A 1 31.94 -7.06 11.39
N SER A 2 30.91 -6.85 10.58
CA SER A 2 30.77 -5.65 9.73
C SER A 2 30.37 -4.48 10.63
N ALA A 3 31.22 -3.44 10.70
CA ALA A 3 30.77 -2.16 11.22
C ALA A 3 29.58 -1.72 10.36
N SER A 4 28.43 -1.45 10.99
CA SER A 4 27.27 -0.95 10.28
C SER A 4 27.66 0.34 9.57
N LEU A 5 27.33 0.51 8.29
CA LEU A 5 27.61 1.74 7.53
C LEU A 5 27.06 3.02 8.21
N THR A 6 26.12 2.85 9.14
CA THR A 6 25.54 3.90 9.99
C THR A 6 26.40 4.30 11.19
N SER A 7 27.40 3.50 11.58
CA SER A 7 28.30 3.79 12.71
C SER A 7 29.61 4.46 12.28
N LEU A 8 29.83 4.68 10.98
CA LEU A 8 31.02 5.34 10.46
C LEU A 8 30.86 6.87 10.55
N SER A 9 31.84 7.52 11.18
CA SER A 9 31.87 8.98 11.25
C SER A 9 32.07 9.60 9.86
N PRO A 10 31.62 10.85 9.64
CA PRO A 10 31.81 11.55 8.36
C PRO A 10 33.27 11.64 7.90
N MET A 11 34.23 11.70 8.84
CA MET A 11 35.67 11.65 8.53
C MET A 11 36.10 10.28 8.01
N ARG A 12 35.70 9.19 8.67
CA ARG A 12 35.98 7.82 8.20
C ARG A 12 35.38 7.54 6.83
N LEU A 13 34.25 8.15 6.50
CA LEU A 13 33.63 8.03 5.18
C LEU A 13 34.40 8.77 4.07
N ARG A 14 35.06 9.90 4.38
CA ARG A 14 35.94 10.59 3.43
C ARG A 14 37.23 9.81 3.18
N GLU A 15 37.78 9.18 4.22
CA GLU A 15 38.97 8.31 4.11
C GLU A 15 38.74 7.13 3.14
N LEU A 16 37.49 6.70 2.91
CA LEU A 16 37.21 5.64 1.94
C LEU A 16 37.49 6.05 0.48
N LYS A 17 37.59 7.36 0.18
CA LYS A 17 37.95 7.83 -1.17
C LYS A 17 39.44 7.72 -1.46
N THR A 18 40.28 7.58 -0.44
CA THR A 18 41.73 7.46 -0.64
C THR A 18 42.12 5.99 -0.85
N GLY A 19 42.97 5.75 -1.84
CA GLY A 19 43.53 4.43 -2.13
C GLY A 19 43.38 3.97 -3.59
N GLU A 20 43.53 2.66 -3.79
CA GLU A 20 43.44 2.01 -5.10
C GLU A 20 42.03 2.16 -5.70
N THR A 21 41.98 2.42 -7.01
CA THR A 21 40.73 2.49 -7.77
C THR A 21 40.53 1.22 -8.59
N ILE A 22 39.26 0.83 -8.76
CA ILE A 22 38.83 -0.32 -9.53
C ILE A 22 37.83 0.11 -10.60
N THR A 23 37.80 -0.64 -11.69
CA THR A 23 36.82 -0.47 -12.77
C THR A 23 35.63 -1.39 -12.55
N ILE A 24 34.42 -0.84 -12.53
CA ILE A 24 33.19 -1.60 -12.41
C ILE A 24 32.63 -1.85 -13.80
N LEU A 25 32.52 -3.12 -14.16
CA LEU A 25 31.94 -3.61 -15.40
C LEU A 25 30.50 -4.07 -15.15
N TYR A 26 29.65 -3.90 -16.14
CA TYR A 26 28.27 -4.37 -16.15
C TYR A 26 28.08 -5.36 -17.30
N LYS A 27 27.40 -6.46 -17.01
CA LYS A 27 26.90 -7.43 -17.98
C LYS A 27 25.40 -7.59 -17.75
N GLU A 28 24.62 -7.55 -18.82
CA GLU A 28 23.17 -7.75 -18.73
C GLU A 28 22.86 -9.23 -18.44
N ASN A 29 23.53 -10.12 -19.16
CA ASN A 29 23.53 -11.56 -18.97
C ASN A 29 24.97 -12.12 -19.01
N ASP A 30 25.16 -13.35 -18.55
CA ASP A 30 26.50 -13.99 -18.52
C ASP A 30 27.16 -14.09 -19.91
N THR A 31 26.35 -14.08 -20.97
CA THR A 31 26.76 -14.14 -22.38
C THR A 31 27.05 -12.78 -23.01
N THR A 32 26.68 -11.67 -22.36
CA THR A 32 26.86 -10.32 -22.93
C THR A 32 28.23 -9.73 -22.65
N GLU A 33 28.72 -8.91 -23.59
CA GLU A 33 29.98 -8.20 -23.44
C GLU A 33 29.92 -7.20 -22.27
N PRO A 34 30.99 -7.12 -21.46
CA PRO A 34 31.03 -6.21 -20.33
C PRO A 34 31.12 -4.75 -20.79
N ARG A 35 30.21 -3.91 -20.28
CA ARG A 35 30.24 -2.46 -20.46
C ARG A 35 30.83 -1.79 -19.22
N ILE A 36 31.65 -0.76 -19.42
CA ILE A 36 32.21 0.00 -18.30
C ILE A 36 31.10 0.86 -17.68
N LEU A 37 30.86 0.66 -16.39
CA LEU A 37 29.84 1.39 -15.64
C LEU A 37 30.48 2.49 -14.76
N CYS A 38 31.69 2.25 -14.24
CA CYS A 38 32.52 3.26 -13.55
C CYS A 38 34.01 2.91 -13.69
N GLU A 39 34.85 3.84 -14.15
CA GLU A 39 36.27 3.58 -14.40
C GLU A 39 37.14 3.63 -13.13
N SER A 40 36.81 4.55 -12.23
CA SER A 40 37.68 4.96 -11.10
C SER A 40 36.97 4.87 -9.74
N MET A 41 36.32 3.74 -9.46
CA MET A 41 35.66 3.53 -8.17
C MET A 41 36.70 3.24 -7.07
N PRO A 42 36.74 3.96 -5.94
CA PRO A 42 37.64 3.62 -4.84
C PRO A 42 37.32 2.24 -4.26
N LYS A 43 38.31 1.35 -4.19
CA LYS A 43 38.18 -0.04 -3.70
C LYS A 43 37.61 -0.11 -2.29
N ASN A 44 38.02 0.82 -1.43
CA ASN A 44 37.55 0.90 -0.05
C ASN A 44 36.05 1.19 0.03
N ILE A 45 35.49 1.98 -0.89
CA ILE A 45 34.04 2.20 -0.99
C ILE A 45 33.36 0.93 -1.48
N ALA A 46 33.89 0.30 -2.52
CA ALA A 46 33.31 -0.94 -3.05
C ALA A 46 33.20 -2.04 -1.98
N VAL A 47 34.29 -2.31 -1.25
CA VAL A 47 34.36 -3.36 -0.22
C VAL A 47 33.52 -3.05 1.03
N THR A 48 33.32 -1.77 1.35
CA THR A 48 32.52 -1.38 2.52
C THR A 48 31.02 -1.42 2.26
N PHE A 49 30.59 -1.05 1.05
CA PHE A 49 29.18 -0.98 0.69
C PHE A 49 28.60 -2.25 0.08
N ALA A 50 29.42 -3.07 -0.59
CA ALA A 50 28.98 -4.24 -1.34
C ALA A 50 29.61 -5.52 -0.77
N THR A 51 28.78 -6.46 -0.32
CA THR A 51 29.28 -7.77 0.12
C THR A 51 29.92 -8.55 -1.02
N LYS A 52 29.37 -8.46 -2.25
CA LYS A 52 29.96 -9.12 -3.43
C LYS A 52 31.40 -8.66 -3.69
N TRP A 53 31.65 -7.36 -3.62
CA TRP A 53 33.01 -6.84 -3.85
C TRP A 53 33.94 -7.09 -2.66
N LYS A 54 33.42 -7.26 -1.46
CA LYS A 54 34.22 -7.70 -0.32
C LYS A 54 34.77 -9.11 -0.51
N ASP A 55 34.00 -9.99 -1.14
CA ASP A 55 34.43 -11.35 -1.46
C ASP A 55 35.37 -11.38 -2.68
N GLU A 56 35.14 -10.51 -3.67
CA GLU A 56 36.00 -10.39 -4.85
C GLU A 56 37.34 -9.68 -4.57
N PHE A 57 37.37 -8.75 -3.61
CA PHE A 57 38.54 -7.97 -3.20
C PHE A 57 38.84 -8.14 -1.70
N PRO A 58 39.28 -9.34 -1.27
CA PRO A 58 39.62 -9.58 0.13
C PRO A 58 40.81 -8.69 0.56
N ALA A 59 40.80 -8.27 1.82
CA ALA A 59 41.93 -7.55 2.41
C ALA A 59 43.19 -8.43 2.38
N ILE A 60 44.34 -7.85 1.99
CA ILE A 60 45.61 -8.55 1.77
C ILE A 60 45.98 -9.45 2.97
N ASN A 61 45.66 -9.01 4.19
CA ASN A 61 45.96 -9.73 5.44
C ASN A 61 45.11 -11.00 5.67
N LYS A 62 44.17 -11.33 4.79
CA LYS A 62 43.27 -12.50 4.90
C LYS A 62 43.40 -13.49 3.74
N ILE A 63 44.33 -13.26 2.82
CA ILE A 63 44.49 -14.09 1.64
C ILE A 63 45.48 -15.21 1.95
N ILE A 64 45.03 -16.46 1.87
CA ILE A 64 45.91 -17.64 1.88
C ILE A 64 46.87 -17.52 0.69
N THR A 65 48.17 -17.73 0.90
CA THR A 65 49.25 -17.55 -0.11
C THR A 65 48.96 -18.21 -1.47
N ALA A 66 48.21 -19.31 -1.50
CA ALA A 66 47.78 -19.99 -2.73
C ALA A 66 46.77 -19.21 -3.60
N ASN A 67 45.99 -18.28 -3.01
CA ASN A 67 44.98 -17.47 -3.71
C ASN A 67 45.49 -16.07 -4.09
N LEU A 68 46.67 -15.67 -3.60
CA LEU A 68 47.25 -14.34 -3.86
C LEU A 68 47.42 -14.07 -5.36
N GLN A 69 47.84 -15.07 -6.15
CA GLN A 69 47.98 -14.90 -7.61
C GLN A 69 46.64 -14.70 -8.35
N LYS A 70 45.52 -15.21 -7.83
CA LYS A 70 44.20 -15.08 -8.48
C LYS A 70 43.41 -13.85 -8.02
N SER A 71 43.63 -13.37 -6.80
CA SER A 71 42.87 -12.25 -6.22
C SER A 71 43.64 -10.93 -6.15
N ALA A 72 44.98 -10.94 -6.06
CA ALA A 72 45.75 -9.71 -5.89
C ALA A 72 45.85 -8.84 -7.16
N GLY A 73 45.45 -9.36 -8.33
CA GLY A 73 45.56 -8.66 -9.61
C GLY A 73 44.23 -8.21 -10.23
N LYS A 74 43.07 -8.53 -9.62
CA LYS A 74 41.79 -8.06 -10.17
C LYS A 74 41.69 -6.56 -9.95
N LYS A 75 41.69 -5.78 -11.03
CA LYS A 75 41.44 -4.32 -11.03
C LYS A 75 39.99 -4.00 -11.42
N SER A 76 39.18 -5.02 -11.69
CA SER A 76 37.79 -4.85 -12.09
C SER A 76 36.82 -5.76 -11.35
N GLY A 77 35.66 -5.22 -11.00
CA GLY A 77 34.52 -5.95 -10.45
C GLY A 77 33.41 -6.01 -11.49
N THR A 78 32.72 -7.14 -11.61
CA THR A 78 31.65 -7.31 -12.62
C THR A 78 30.29 -7.46 -11.95
N ILE A 79 29.32 -6.67 -12.40
CA ILE A 79 27.91 -6.80 -12.03
C ILE A 79 27.20 -7.54 -13.15
N THR A 80 26.56 -8.66 -12.83
CA THR A 80 25.70 -9.40 -13.77
C THR A 80 24.22 -9.16 -13.43
N GLY A 81 23.44 -8.75 -14.43
CA GLY A 81 21.99 -8.57 -14.33
C GLY A 81 21.52 -7.23 -13.75
N GLY A 82 20.21 -7.02 -13.81
CA GLY A 82 19.56 -5.78 -13.37
C GLY A 82 19.69 -4.63 -14.36
N ASN A 83 19.24 -3.44 -13.99
CA ASN A 83 19.17 -2.30 -14.89
C ASN A 83 20.44 -1.43 -14.81
N VAL A 84 21.11 -1.20 -15.94
CA VAL A 84 22.34 -0.38 -16.07
C VAL A 84 22.19 1.00 -15.42
N VAL A 85 21.09 1.69 -15.72
CA VAL A 85 20.85 3.07 -15.30
C VAL A 85 20.72 3.13 -13.78
N ILE A 86 20.01 2.16 -13.20
CA ILE A 86 19.82 2.06 -11.75
C ILE A 86 21.13 1.71 -11.06
N HIS A 87 21.93 0.77 -11.60
CA HIS A 87 23.26 0.48 -11.07
C HIS A 87 24.14 1.73 -11.08
N ARG A 88 24.11 2.54 -12.14
CA ARG A 88 24.81 3.83 -12.19
C ARG A 88 24.33 4.78 -11.09
N HIS A 89 23.02 4.88 -10.86
CA HIS A 89 22.49 5.69 -9.75
C HIS A 89 22.94 5.19 -8.38
N ILE A 90 23.01 3.87 -8.18
CA ILE A 90 23.49 3.26 -6.93
C ILE A 90 24.96 3.59 -6.70
N ILE A 91 25.82 3.47 -7.72
CA ILE A 91 27.24 3.80 -7.60
C ILE A 91 27.45 5.29 -7.33
N ASN A 92 26.74 6.16 -8.06
CA ASN A 92 26.79 7.60 -7.81
C ASN A 92 26.33 7.93 -6.40
N TRP A 93 25.31 7.23 -5.89
CA TRP A 93 24.87 7.36 -4.51
C TRP A 93 25.96 6.93 -3.52
N MET A 94 26.64 5.81 -3.73
CA MET A 94 27.77 5.36 -2.90
C MET A 94 28.91 6.39 -2.88
N LEU A 95 29.29 6.93 -4.04
CA LEU A 95 30.32 7.97 -4.16
C LEU A 95 29.92 9.26 -3.44
N SER A 96 28.65 9.65 -3.54
CA SER A 96 28.11 10.84 -2.88
C SER A 96 28.06 10.71 -1.35
N TYR A 97 27.89 9.49 -0.85
CA TYR A 97 27.89 9.19 0.59
C TYR A 97 29.26 9.48 1.23
N CYS A 98 30.33 9.32 0.46
CA CYS A 98 31.71 9.57 0.89
C CYS A 98 32.17 11.04 0.71
N GLU A 99 31.29 11.97 0.31
CA GLU A 99 31.62 13.41 0.23
C GLU A 99 31.64 14.10 1.61
N GLY A 100 31.29 13.38 2.68
CA GLY A 100 31.27 13.90 4.05
C GLY A 100 30.27 15.03 4.26
N LYS A 101 29.16 15.02 3.49
CA LYS A 101 27.95 15.83 3.71
C LYS A 101 26.87 15.05 4.47
N GLY A 102 27.24 13.92 5.08
CA GLY A 102 26.32 13.01 5.75
C GLY A 102 25.57 12.08 4.78
N ILE A 103 24.67 11.27 5.33
CA ILE A 103 23.91 10.27 4.59
C ILE A 103 22.90 10.95 3.68
N ARG A 104 23.16 10.96 2.38
CA ARG A 104 22.19 11.45 1.40
C ARG A 104 21.10 10.39 1.15
N PRO A 105 19.82 10.78 1.09
CA PRO A 105 18.75 9.87 0.72
C PRO A 105 18.98 9.38 -0.72
N PHE A 106 18.74 8.09 -0.97
CA PHE A 106 18.70 7.58 -2.34
C PHE A 106 17.63 8.33 -3.13
N ALA A 107 17.95 8.72 -4.37
CA ALA A 107 17.07 9.53 -5.20
C ALA A 107 15.73 8.82 -5.42
N ASN A 108 14.65 9.61 -5.45
CA ASN A 108 13.31 9.10 -5.71
C ASN A 108 12.76 9.86 -6.93
N PRO A 109 12.41 9.17 -8.02
CA PRO A 109 11.81 9.84 -9.15
C PRO A 109 10.43 10.38 -8.75
N SER A 110 10.04 11.51 -9.35
CA SER A 110 8.72 12.12 -9.15
C SER A 110 7.58 11.23 -9.67
N PHE A 111 7.87 10.44 -10.71
CA PHE A 111 6.94 9.50 -11.33
C PHE A 111 7.43 8.06 -11.16
N LYS A 112 6.47 7.14 -11.00
CA LYS A 112 6.73 5.69 -10.89
C LYS A 112 7.71 5.34 -9.75
N ALA A 113 7.51 5.97 -8.60
CA ALA A 113 8.42 5.86 -7.46
C ALA A 113 8.51 4.42 -6.93
N LEU A 114 7.38 3.70 -6.85
CA LEU A 114 7.40 2.32 -6.35
C LEU A 114 8.13 1.40 -7.32
N THR A 115 7.88 1.54 -8.62
CA THR A 115 8.52 0.75 -9.67
C THR A 115 10.03 0.95 -9.64
N TYR A 116 10.48 2.21 -9.60
CA TYR A 116 11.90 2.53 -9.52
C TYR A 116 12.53 1.97 -8.24
N LEU A 117 11.88 2.12 -7.09
CA LEU A 117 12.38 1.58 -5.83
C LEU A 117 12.43 0.04 -5.83
N TYR A 118 11.47 -0.64 -6.46
CA TYR A 118 11.52 -2.09 -6.62
C TYR A 118 12.76 -2.53 -7.40
N TYR A 119 13.01 -1.93 -8.57
CA TYR A 119 14.21 -2.28 -9.34
C TYR A 119 15.51 -1.81 -8.67
N ALA A 120 15.49 -0.69 -7.95
CA ALA A 120 16.63 -0.25 -7.14
C ALA A 120 16.92 -1.25 -6.01
N ARG A 121 15.89 -1.84 -5.39
CA ARG A 121 16.05 -2.90 -4.40
C ARG A 121 16.70 -4.14 -5.02
N THR A 122 16.19 -4.61 -6.17
CA THR A 122 16.76 -5.81 -6.83
C THR A 122 18.21 -5.57 -7.24
N CYS A 123 18.52 -4.40 -7.81
CA CYS A 123 19.89 -4.02 -8.16
C CYS A 123 20.80 -3.90 -6.92
N ALA A 124 20.31 -3.33 -5.82
CA ALA A 124 21.05 -3.25 -4.57
C ALA A 124 21.30 -4.64 -3.95
N THR A 125 20.34 -5.55 -4.07
CA THR A 125 20.52 -6.96 -3.67
C THR A 125 21.55 -7.66 -4.55
N ILE A 126 21.57 -7.39 -5.86
CA ILE A 126 22.61 -7.90 -6.77
C ILE A 126 23.98 -7.39 -6.35
N ILE A 127 24.16 -6.13 -5.94
CA ILE A 127 25.46 -5.64 -5.48
C ILE A 127 25.78 -6.15 -4.06
N GLY A 128 24.77 -6.57 -3.30
CA GLY A 128 24.93 -6.97 -1.90
C GLY A 128 25.03 -5.78 -0.95
N CYS A 129 24.34 -4.67 -1.27
CA CYS A 129 24.30 -3.48 -0.43
C CYS A 129 23.13 -3.55 0.56
N GLU A 130 23.32 -4.24 1.68
CA GLU A 130 22.26 -4.48 2.69
C GLU A 130 21.64 -3.19 3.23
N TYR A 131 22.45 -2.17 3.48
CA TYR A 131 21.95 -0.88 3.97
C TYR A 131 20.95 -0.25 3.00
N LEU A 132 21.30 -0.23 1.71
CA LEU A 132 20.44 0.33 0.68
C LEU A 132 19.18 -0.50 0.49
N VAL A 133 19.29 -1.84 0.50
CA VAL A 133 18.13 -2.75 0.45
C VAL A 133 17.17 -2.48 1.61
N ASN A 134 17.67 -2.32 2.84
CA ASN A 134 16.85 -2.03 4.01
C ASN A 134 16.19 -0.65 3.94
N ASN A 135 16.93 0.37 3.50
CA ASN A 135 16.39 1.73 3.35
C ASN A 135 15.28 1.77 2.28
N ILE A 136 15.53 1.17 1.12
CA ILE A 136 14.56 1.08 0.04
C ILE A 136 13.32 0.28 0.49
N SER A 137 13.50 -0.85 1.17
CA SER A 137 12.37 -1.67 1.65
C SER A 137 11.49 -0.90 2.64
N LYS A 138 12.08 -0.13 3.57
CA LYS A 138 11.32 0.74 4.48
C LYS A 138 10.50 1.78 3.72
N ARG A 139 11.09 2.40 2.70
CA ARG A 139 10.39 3.39 1.86
C ARG A 139 9.27 2.77 1.03
N MET A 140 9.52 1.62 0.42
CA MET A 140 8.49 0.86 -0.29
C MET A 140 7.32 0.53 0.63
N ASN A 141 7.60 0.06 1.85
CA ASN A 141 6.56 -0.21 2.85
C ASN A 141 5.73 1.04 3.16
N SER A 142 6.38 2.21 3.32
CA SER A 142 5.66 3.48 3.51
C SER A 142 4.79 3.86 2.30
N LEU A 143 5.28 3.66 1.07
CA LEU A 143 4.46 3.89 -0.14
C LEU A 143 3.28 2.91 -0.23
N THR A 144 3.46 1.67 0.20
CA THR A 144 2.39 0.66 0.21
C THR A 144 1.31 0.93 1.26
N GLN A 145 1.60 1.66 2.35
CA GLN A 145 0.57 2.14 3.28
C GLN A 145 -0.39 3.14 2.58
N GLY A 146 0.17 3.95 1.68
CA GLY A 146 -0.58 4.77 0.74
C GLY A 146 -1.25 3.96 -0.38
N GLN A 147 -1.89 4.65 -1.31
CA GLN A 147 -2.36 4.01 -2.55
C GLN A 147 -1.23 4.03 -3.57
N ILE A 148 -0.81 2.85 -4.04
CA ILE A 148 0.16 2.70 -5.13
C ILE A 148 -0.43 3.30 -6.40
N HIS A 149 0.30 4.13 -7.15
CA HIS A 149 -0.21 4.74 -8.38
C HIS A 149 -0.51 3.69 -9.47
N SER A 150 -1.56 3.89 -10.28
CA SER A 150 -1.92 2.93 -11.34
C SER A 150 -0.79 2.68 -12.33
N GLU A 151 -0.04 3.72 -12.70
CA GLU A 151 1.14 3.63 -13.56
C GLU A 151 2.28 2.80 -12.96
N ASP A 152 2.42 2.75 -11.63
CA ASP A 152 3.39 1.86 -10.98
C ASP A 152 2.95 0.41 -11.11
N VAL A 153 1.66 0.14 -10.90
CA VAL A 153 1.10 -1.21 -11.09
C VAL A 153 1.26 -1.64 -12.55
N ARG A 154 0.96 -0.75 -13.50
CA ARG A 154 1.12 -0.99 -14.94
C ARG A 154 2.56 -1.31 -15.30
N ALA A 155 3.52 -0.49 -14.86
CA ALA A 155 4.92 -0.68 -15.19
C ALA A 155 5.47 -1.99 -14.60
N LEU A 156 5.09 -2.32 -13.36
CA LEU A 156 5.48 -3.59 -12.75
C LEU A 156 4.84 -4.77 -13.46
N TYR A 157 3.53 -4.75 -13.76
CA TYR A 157 2.88 -5.91 -14.39
C TYR A 157 3.22 -6.11 -15.87
N LEU A 158 3.36 -5.03 -16.65
CA LEU A 158 3.46 -5.11 -18.10
C LEU A 158 4.91 -5.07 -18.61
N MET A 159 5.74 -4.18 -18.05
CA MET A 159 7.06 -3.90 -18.63
C MET A 159 8.13 -4.85 -18.12
N ASN A 160 8.18 -5.12 -16.80
CA ASN A 160 8.99 -6.23 -16.29
C ASN A 160 8.31 -6.85 -15.05
N PRO A 161 7.62 -8.00 -15.22
CA PRO A 161 6.83 -8.61 -14.16
C PRO A 161 7.68 -8.89 -12.93
N PRO A 162 7.26 -8.42 -11.74
CA PRO A 162 8.04 -8.61 -10.53
C PRO A 162 7.85 -10.04 -10.01
N ASP A 163 8.56 -10.40 -8.95
CA ASP A 163 8.42 -11.67 -8.27
C ASP A 163 6.96 -11.94 -7.86
N ALA A 164 6.58 -13.21 -7.77
CA ALA A 164 5.22 -13.62 -7.40
C ALA A 164 4.73 -12.97 -6.08
N VAL A 165 5.64 -12.70 -5.14
CA VAL A 165 5.34 -12.00 -3.89
C VAL A 165 4.89 -10.57 -4.12
N MET A 166 5.58 -9.82 -4.98
CA MET A 166 5.21 -8.45 -5.31
C MET A 166 3.95 -8.42 -6.18
N GLN A 167 3.78 -9.36 -7.10
CA GLN A 167 2.56 -9.50 -7.89
C GLN A 167 1.32 -9.67 -6.99
N LYS A 168 1.39 -10.58 -6.03
CA LYS A 168 0.33 -10.79 -5.03
C LYS A 168 0.07 -9.53 -4.22
N LEU A 169 1.13 -8.87 -3.72
CA LEU A 169 0.99 -7.63 -2.95
C LEU A 169 0.25 -6.53 -3.75
N LEU A 170 0.57 -6.37 -5.03
CA LEU A 170 -0.09 -5.37 -5.89
C LEU A 170 -1.58 -5.70 -6.11
N VAL A 171 -1.90 -6.97 -6.37
CA VAL A 171 -3.29 -7.43 -6.56
C VAL A 171 -4.08 -7.28 -5.27
N ASP A 172 -3.54 -7.77 -4.15
CA ASP A 172 -4.15 -7.66 -2.82
C ASP A 172 -4.45 -6.20 -2.49
N HIS A 173 -3.49 -5.31 -2.72
CA HIS A 173 -3.64 -3.88 -2.44
C HIS A 173 -4.80 -3.26 -3.22
N VAL A 174 -4.84 -3.49 -4.53
CA VAL A 174 -5.89 -2.94 -5.40
C VAL A 174 -7.25 -3.58 -5.07
N ALA A 175 -7.30 -4.90 -4.87
CA ALA A 175 -8.53 -5.62 -4.55
C ALA A 175 -9.13 -5.18 -3.21
N ILE A 176 -8.31 -5.04 -2.17
CA ILE A 176 -8.76 -4.57 -0.83
C ILE A 176 -9.32 -3.15 -0.94
N ARG A 177 -8.62 -2.23 -1.58
CA ARG A 177 -9.10 -0.85 -1.77
C ARG A 177 -10.35 -0.76 -2.64
N PHE A 178 -10.48 -1.65 -3.62
CA PHE A 178 -11.69 -1.77 -4.44
C PHE A 178 -12.88 -2.23 -3.59
N TRP A 179 -12.68 -3.25 -2.76
CA TRP A 179 -13.69 -3.77 -1.82
C TRP A 179 -14.14 -2.73 -0.79
N GLU A 180 -13.19 -2.03 -0.17
CA GLU A 180 -13.43 -0.98 0.82
C GLU A 180 -13.96 0.33 0.21
N LYS A 181 -14.02 0.42 -1.13
CA LYS A 181 -14.40 1.61 -1.88
C LYS A 181 -13.49 2.83 -1.63
N THR A 182 -12.27 2.61 -1.15
CA THR A 182 -11.26 3.64 -0.85
C THR A 182 -10.31 3.93 -2.02
N LEU A 183 -10.44 3.18 -3.13
CA LEU A 183 -9.63 3.35 -4.32
C LEU A 183 -9.89 4.70 -5.01
N LYS A 184 -8.85 5.55 -5.07
CA LYS A 184 -8.79 6.78 -5.87
C LYS A 184 -8.49 6.45 -7.35
N ALA A 185 -8.84 7.34 -8.26
CA ALA A 185 -8.58 7.19 -9.70
C ALA A 185 -9.12 5.87 -10.31
N LYS A 186 -10.37 5.51 -9.98
CA LYS A 186 -11.01 4.25 -10.42
C LYS A 186 -10.96 4.03 -11.94
N GLY A 187 -11.04 5.10 -12.73
CA GLY A 187 -10.93 5.02 -14.19
C GLY A 187 -9.60 4.43 -14.64
N ALA A 188 -8.48 4.89 -14.08
CA ALA A 188 -7.16 4.39 -14.45
C ALA A 188 -6.97 2.90 -14.11
N TYR A 189 -7.48 2.43 -12.96
CA TYR A 189 -7.45 1.00 -12.64
C TYR A 189 -8.43 0.18 -13.47
N ARG A 190 -9.53 0.77 -13.93
CA ARG A 190 -10.43 0.07 -14.86
C ARG A 190 -9.73 -0.19 -16.18
N THR A 191 -9.08 0.83 -16.75
CA THR A 191 -8.25 0.67 -17.95
C THR A 191 -7.14 -0.35 -17.73
N LEU A 192 -6.45 -0.31 -16.58
CA LEU A 192 -5.43 -1.31 -16.23
C LEU A 192 -5.97 -2.75 -16.22
N ARG A 193 -7.19 -2.96 -15.71
CA ARG A 193 -7.84 -4.28 -15.70
C ARG A 193 -8.25 -4.74 -17.09
N GLU A 194 -8.61 -3.80 -17.98
CA GLU A 194 -8.91 -4.09 -19.38
C GLU A 194 -7.62 -4.44 -20.16
N GLU A 195 -6.51 -3.76 -19.87
CA GLU A 195 -5.21 -3.99 -20.51
C GLU A 195 -4.53 -5.30 -20.07
N ILE A 196 -4.74 -5.73 -18.82
CA ILE A 196 -4.03 -6.87 -18.22
C ILE A 196 -5.05 -7.90 -17.69
N PRO A 197 -5.48 -8.87 -18.53
CA PRO A 197 -6.52 -9.83 -18.16
C PRO A 197 -6.18 -10.69 -16.95
N ASP A 198 -4.91 -11.10 -16.79
CA ASP A 198 -4.50 -11.94 -15.67
C ASP A 198 -4.53 -11.18 -14.34
N PHE A 199 -4.14 -9.90 -14.36
CA PHE A 199 -4.30 -9.01 -13.22
C PHE A 199 -5.78 -8.83 -12.87
N ASN A 200 -6.66 -8.71 -13.88
CA ASN A 200 -8.09 -8.61 -13.66
C ASN A 200 -8.67 -9.87 -13.00
N LYS A 201 -8.32 -11.05 -13.51
CA LYS A 201 -8.73 -12.35 -12.94
C LYS A 201 -8.28 -12.46 -11.48
N ALA A 202 -7.02 -12.17 -11.20
CA ALA A 202 -6.47 -12.23 -9.84
C ALA A 202 -7.22 -11.30 -8.86
N ILE A 203 -7.61 -10.10 -9.29
CA ILE A 203 -8.46 -9.21 -8.48
C ILE A 203 -9.84 -9.82 -8.26
N ASP A 204 -10.48 -10.34 -9.30
CA ASP A 204 -11.83 -10.90 -9.22
C ASP A 204 -11.88 -12.16 -8.33
N GLU A 205 -10.83 -12.97 -8.32
CA GLU A 205 -10.67 -14.09 -7.40
C GLU A 205 -10.70 -13.62 -5.93
N ILE A 206 -9.93 -12.60 -5.58
CA ILE A 206 -9.93 -12.05 -4.20
C ILE A 206 -11.28 -11.42 -3.86
N LEU A 207 -11.88 -10.66 -4.78
CA LEU A 207 -13.17 -10.02 -4.55
C LEU A 207 -14.29 -11.06 -4.41
N SER A 208 -14.25 -12.16 -5.17
CA SER A 208 -15.23 -13.24 -5.07
C SER A 208 -15.08 -14.00 -3.75
N ALA A 209 -13.85 -14.31 -3.32
CA ALA A 209 -13.58 -14.89 -2.01
C ALA A 209 -14.14 -14.02 -0.86
N LYS A 210 -13.87 -12.70 -0.87
CA LYS A 210 -14.42 -11.78 0.14
C LYS A 210 -15.94 -11.68 0.12
N LYS A 211 -16.58 -11.77 -1.06
CA LYS A 211 -18.05 -11.82 -1.17
C LYS A 211 -18.60 -13.09 -0.53
N GLU A 212 -17.98 -14.24 -0.77
CA GLU A 212 -18.40 -15.51 -0.19
C GLU A 212 -18.21 -15.54 1.33
N GLU A 213 -17.11 -15.00 1.86
CA GLU A 213 -16.91 -14.83 3.30
C GLU A 213 -18.01 -13.97 3.94
N ARG A 214 -18.34 -12.83 3.33
CA ARG A 214 -19.42 -11.97 3.80
C ARG A 214 -20.78 -12.66 3.76
N LYS A 215 -21.05 -13.47 2.73
CA LYS A 215 -22.30 -14.27 2.65
C LYS A 215 -22.35 -15.33 3.77
N LYS A 216 -21.23 -16.03 4.02
CA LYS A 216 -21.13 -17.00 5.12
C LYS A 216 -21.35 -16.34 6.48
N GLU A 217 -20.78 -15.16 6.72
CA GLU A 217 -20.98 -14.40 7.96
C GLU A 217 -22.44 -13.97 8.14
N ILE A 218 -23.10 -13.48 7.08
CA ILE A 218 -24.53 -13.12 7.11
C ILE A 218 -25.39 -14.36 7.38
N ARG A 219 -25.08 -15.51 6.75
CA ARG A 219 -25.80 -16.76 6.96
C ARG A 219 -25.62 -17.29 8.39
N ALA A 220 -24.43 -17.17 8.96
CA ALA A 220 -24.15 -17.54 10.36
C ALA A 220 -24.92 -16.65 11.35
N LYS A 221 -25.03 -15.33 11.09
CA LYS A 221 -25.83 -14.41 11.90
C LYS A 221 -27.34 -14.65 11.79
N ARG A 222 -27.81 -15.13 10.63
CA ARG A 222 -29.22 -15.46 10.37
C ARG A 222 -29.60 -16.90 10.72
N ALA A 223 -28.63 -17.76 11.03
CA ALA A 223 -28.93 -19.09 11.52
C ALA A 223 -29.75 -18.94 12.82
N PRO A 224 -30.96 -19.54 12.89
CA PRO A 224 -31.75 -19.42 14.10
C PRO A 224 -30.92 -19.97 15.24
N ARG A 225 -30.68 -19.15 16.28
CA ARG A 225 -30.21 -19.64 17.58
C ARG A 225 -31.11 -20.80 17.91
N ALA A 226 -30.61 -22.03 17.85
CA ALA A 226 -31.37 -23.22 18.16
C ALA A 226 -32.04 -22.94 19.49
N ARG A 227 -33.38 -22.81 19.47
CA ARG A 227 -34.16 -22.54 20.66
C ARG A 227 -33.82 -23.66 21.63
N LYS A 228 -33.08 -23.35 22.69
CA LYS A 228 -33.17 -24.11 23.95
C LYS A 228 -34.58 -23.86 24.49
N VAL A 229 -35.57 -24.51 23.88
CA VAL A 229 -36.91 -24.63 24.46
C VAL A 229 -36.75 -25.54 25.66
N GLY A 230 -36.93 -24.94 26.84
CA GLY A 230 -37.02 -25.66 28.09
C GLY A 230 -38.15 -26.68 28.05
N LYS A 231 -37.85 -27.88 28.53
CA LYS A 231 -38.85 -28.88 28.88
C LYS A 231 -39.22 -28.64 30.35
N ALA A 232 -40.05 -27.63 30.60
CA ALA A 232 -40.71 -27.47 31.89
C ALA A 232 -42.09 -28.13 31.77
N VAL A 233 -42.24 -29.24 32.49
CA VAL A 233 -43.44 -30.07 32.55
C VAL A 233 -44.50 -29.38 33.42
N THR A 234 -45.73 -29.48 32.95
CA THR A 234 -47.05 -29.12 33.49
C THR A 234 -47.29 -29.43 34.98
N SER A 235 -48.04 -28.56 35.68
CA SER A 235 -49.33 -28.91 36.34
C SER A 235 -49.93 -27.74 37.17
N GLY A 236 -51.28 -27.68 37.21
CA GLY A 236 -52.09 -26.95 38.22
C GLY A 236 -52.68 -25.61 37.72
N ALA A 237 -53.88 -25.52 37.14
CA ALA A 237 -55.25 -25.71 37.68
C ALA A 237 -55.99 -24.38 37.94
N LYS A 238 -57.30 -24.42 37.64
CA LYS A 238 -58.42 -23.53 38.01
C LYS A 238 -58.81 -22.36 37.08
N GLU A 239 -59.83 -22.65 36.28
CA GLU A 239 -61.17 -22.01 36.26
C GLU A 239 -61.25 -20.51 36.58
N ALA A 240 -61.81 -19.71 35.65
CA ALA A 240 -63.24 -19.34 35.68
C ALA A 240 -63.55 -18.12 34.78
N LYS A 241 -64.42 -18.36 33.79
CA LYS A 241 -65.65 -17.60 33.45
C LYS A 241 -65.61 -16.08 33.18
N LYS A 242 -66.17 -15.76 31.99
CA LYS A 242 -67.10 -14.66 31.58
C LYS A 242 -66.56 -13.55 30.68
N THR A 243 -66.96 -13.65 29.40
CA THR A 243 -67.41 -12.56 28.51
C THR A 243 -68.73 -11.94 29.05
N PRO A 244 -69.14 -10.69 28.71
CA PRO A 244 -69.47 -10.20 27.34
C PRO A 244 -68.96 -8.77 27.00
N MET A 245 -68.67 -8.43 25.74
CA MET A 245 -69.56 -7.77 24.74
C MET A 245 -70.12 -6.42 25.24
N GLU A 246 -69.82 -5.26 24.64
CA GLU A 246 -70.59 -4.71 23.51
C GLU A 246 -69.99 -3.40 22.91
N THR A 247 -70.13 -3.25 21.57
CA THR A 247 -70.57 -2.10 20.72
C THR A 247 -70.48 -0.63 21.21
N LYS A 248 -70.38 0.46 20.42
CA LYS A 248 -70.51 0.79 18.99
C LYS A 248 -70.16 2.30 18.82
N LYS A 249 -69.77 2.68 17.59
CA LYS A 249 -70.11 3.91 16.83
C LYS A 249 -69.63 5.32 17.27
N THR A 250 -68.86 5.91 16.36
CA THR A 250 -68.78 7.32 15.92
C THR A 250 -70.17 7.94 15.62
N PRO A 251 -70.35 9.29 15.72
CA PRO A 251 -70.00 10.20 14.61
C PRO A 251 -69.47 11.59 15.01
N LYS A 252 -68.82 12.27 14.04
CA LYS A 252 -68.49 13.72 14.02
C LYS A 252 -69.77 14.58 13.94
N PRO A 253 -69.68 15.91 14.18
CA PRO A 253 -69.48 16.84 13.06
C PRO A 253 -68.50 18.00 13.33
N GLU A 254 -68.16 18.68 12.24
CA GLU A 254 -67.22 19.78 12.04
C GLU A 254 -67.66 21.10 12.69
N VAL A 255 -66.71 21.89 13.24
CA VAL A 255 -66.79 23.36 13.26
C VAL A 255 -65.38 23.94 13.08
N ASN A 256 -65.29 24.83 12.10
CA ASN A 256 -64.15 25.64 11.69
C ASN A 256 -63.92 26.79 12.69
N VAL A 257 -62.78 26.85 13.37
CA VAL A 257 -62.30 28.08 14.03
C VAL A 257 -60.77 28.12 13.93
N GLU A 258 -60.30 29.27 13.47
CA GLU A 258 -58.93 29.69 13.25
C GLU A 258 -58.00 29.31 14.41
N LYS A 259 -56.96 28.52 14.13
CA LYS A 259 -55.86 28.27 15.08
C LYS A 259 -54.69 29.16 14.71
N VAL A 260 -54.48 30.19 15.55
CA VAL A 260 -53.18 30.85 15.70
C VAL A 260 -52.17 29.78 16.11
N VAL A 261 -51.21 29.47 15.22
CA VAL A 261 -50.14 28.51 15.49
C VAL A 261 -48.95 29.26 16.08
N THR A 262 -48.75 29.12 17.39
CA THR A 262 -47.51 29.54 18.05
C THR A 262 -46.39 28.58 17.64
N LEU A 263 -45.48 29.05 16.79
CA LEU A 263 -44.35 28.26 16.31
C LEU A 263 -43.32 28.04 17.43
N GLN A 264 -43.32 26.87 18.05
CA GLN A 264 -42.13 26.39 18.80
C GLN A 264 -41.20 25.67 17.83
N ALA A 265 -40.39 26.44 17.10
CA ALA A 265 -39.29 25.88 16.33
C ALA A 265 -38.22 25.34 17.29
N LYS A 266 -38.16 24.02 17.46
CA LYS A 266 -37.10 23.35 18.22
C LYS A 266 -35.80 23.43 17.40
N VAL A 267 -35.06 24.52 17.58
CA VAL A 267 -33.73 24.71 17.00
C VAL A 267 -32.75 23.76 17.68
N VAL A 268 -32.41 22.66 17.01
CA VAL A 268 -31.30 21.79 17.44
C VAL A 268 -30.01 22.33 16.80
N ARG A 269 -29.20 23.04 17.58
CA ARG A 269 -27.83 23.44 17.21
C ARG A 269 -26.82 22.49 17.84
N ARG A 270 -26.05 21.78 17.01
CA ARG A 270 -24.60 22.00 16.80
C ARG A 270 -23.99 20.91 15.89
N ALA A 271 -23.19 21.37 14.94
CA ALA A 271 -22.19 20.58 14.25
C ALA A 271 -20.87 20.60 15.05
N SER A 272 -20.16 19.48 15.09
CA SER A 272 -18.72 19.46 15.39
C SER A 272 -17.95 19.29 14.07
N HIS A 273 -16.82 20.02 13.95
CA HIS A 273 -15.79 19.85 12.91
C HIS A 273 -16.13 20.24 11.45
N GLY A 274 -16.56 21.49 11.24
CA GLY A 274 -16.21 22.23 10.01
C GLY A 274 -16.76 21.68 8.68
N ARG A 275 -17.84 20.90 8.69
CA ARG A 275 -18.56 20.49 7.47
C ARG A 275 -19.99 21.06 7.49
N PRO A 276 -20.53 21.58 6.37
CA PRO A 276 -21.92 22.00 6.32
C PRO A 276 -22.83 20.77 6.41
N ALA A 277 -23.75 20.78 7.37
CA ALA A 277 -24.80 19.77 7.51
C ALA A 277 -26.11 20.34 6.96
N PHE A 278 -26.71 19.67 5.99
CA PHE A 278 -28.00 20.06 5.43
C PHE A 278 -29.12 19.56 6.35
N ALA A 279 -29.98 20.48 6.81
CA ALA A 279 -31.18 20.15 7.55
C ALA A 279 -32.28 19.70 6.58
N LYS A 280 -32.93 18.58 6.88
CA LYS A 280 -34.12 18.14 6.13
C LYS A 280 -35.34 18.76 6.78
N LEU A 281 -35.89 19.80 6.17
CA LEU A 281 -37.12 20.44 6.61
C LEU A 281 -38.31 19.65 6.05
N ASP A 282 -39.22 19.21 6.91
CA ASP A 282 -40.45 18.56 6.47
C ASP A 282 -41.49 19.64 6.14
N LEU A 283 -41.65 19.92 4.84
CA LEU A 283 -42.52 20.97 4.33
C LEU A 283 -44.00 20.68 4.58
N ALA A 284 -44.38 19.41 4.70
CA ALA A 284 -45.75 19.00 5.02
C ALA A 284 -46.15 19.41 6.44
N GLY A 285 -45.21 19.40 7.39
CA GLY A 285 -45.41 19.86 8.76
C GLY A 285 -45.46 21.38 8.92
N ILE A 286 -45.09 22.13 7.89
CA ILE A 286 -45.06 23.62 7.88
C ILE A 286 -46.23 24.18 7.06
N GLY A 287 -47.12 23.32 6.55
CA GLY A 287 -48.33 23.74 5.83
C GLY A 287 -48.09 24.16 4.38
N VAL A 288 -46.90 23.87 3.82
CA VAL A 288 -46.60 24.18 2.41
C VAL A 288 -47.10 23.02 1.55
N SER A 289 -48.14 23.28 0.76
CA SER A 289 -48.65 22.28 -0.19
C SER A 289 -47.74 22.17 -1.41
N LYS A 290 -47.71 20.99 -2.03
CA LYS A 290 -46.85 20.69 -3.19
C LYS A 290 -47.12 21.62 -4.39
N GLU A 291 -48.33 22.16 -4.48
CA GLU A 291 -48.77 23.08 -5.52
C GLU A 291 -48.11 24.47 -5.36
N GLN A 292 -47.97 24.98 -4.13
CA GLN A 292 -47.34 26.28 -3.85
C GLN A 292 -45.83 26.30 -4.15
N PHE A 293 -45.15 25.16 -4.02
CA PHE A 293 -43.71 25.06 -4.27
C PHE A 293 -43.36 24.90 -5.77
N SER A 294 -44.26 24.33 -6.57
CA SER A 294 -43.96 23.94 -7.96
C SER A 294 -44.17 25.04 -9.00
N GLY A 295 -44.59 26.25 -8.59
CA GLY A 295 -44.60 27.44 -9.46
C GLY A 295 -45.37 27.28 -10.77
N ARG A 296 -46.35 26.37 -10.85
CA ARG A 296 -47.24 26.26 -12.01
C ARG A 296 -48.61 26.83 -11.65
N LYS A 297 -48.70 28.15 -11.74
CA LYS A 297 -49.77 28.89 -12.43
C LYS A 297 -49.21 30.25 -12.80
#